data_AF-A0A2Z4LQ65-F1
#
_entry.id   AF-A0A2Z4LQ65-F1
#
_cell.length_a   1.000
_cell.length_b   1.000
_cell.length_c   1.000
_cell.angle_alpha   90.00
_cell.angle_beta   90.00
_cell.angle_gamma   90.00
#
_symmetry.space_group_name_H-M   'P 1'
#
loop_
_entity.id
_entity.type
_entity.pdbx_description
1 polymer ?
#
loop_
_entity_poly.entity_id
_entity_poly.type
_entity_poly.pdbx_seq_one_letter_code
_entity_poly.pdbx_strand_id
1 'polypeptide(L)'
;MKLLIAFSLLLCSYAITGQKFHTEFEYSDSINKGILIQNSYPKGGLIYTDPNGKEYIYVIFWSCITNKTVSDLQLAIDFPRDSFTIPSSPSTKFHLFLPKEKMTFKKESLFNYGLNLKLFLDENVDKPTELQKTIAPNDSYLLYVVALSNQGVNGVVRAGFELQKQDLIYKINGHKVSCGNIVTKN
;
A
#
# COMPACT_ATOMS: atom_id res chain seq x y z
N MET A 1 6.07 -3.12 -53.26
CA MET A 1 5.75 -1.90 -52.47
C MET A 1 4.49 -1.96 -51.61
N LYS A 2 3.52 -2.88 -51.81
CA LYS A 2 2.30 -2.96 -50.97
C LYS A 2 2.40 -3.89 -49.74
N LEU A 3 3.38 -4.79 -49.67
CA LEU A 3 3.55 -5.70 -48.53
C LEU A 3 4.41 -5.16 -47.38
N LEU A 4 5.16 -4.07 -47.59
CA LEU A 4 6.02 -3.48 -46.56
C LEU A 4 5.31 -2.48 -45.64
N ILE A 5 4.08 -2.07 -45.98
CA ILE A 5 3.33 -1.07 -45.20
C ILE A 5 2.48 -1.74 -44.11
N ALA A 6 2.10 -3.01 -44.27
CA ALA A 6 1.28 -3.73 -43.28
C ALA A 6 2.09 -4.23 -42.06
N PHE A 7 3.40 -4.43 -42.19
CA PHE A 7 4.22 -4.94 -41.09
C PHE A 7 4.64 -3.85 -40.08
N SER A 8 4.65 -2.59 -40.51
CA SER A 8 5.03 -1.44 -39.65
C SER A 8 3.93 -1.03 -38.67
N LEU A 9 2.66 -1.36 -38.95
CA LEU A 9 1.52 -1.05 -38.07
C LEU A 9 1.32 -2.10 -36.96
N LEU A 10 1.91 -3.29 -37.07
CA LEU A 10 1.79 -4.36 -36.06
C LEU A 10 2.86 -4.26 -34.96
N LEU A 11 3.93 -3.48 -35.17
CA LEU A 11 5.03 -3.30 -34.20
C LEU A 11 4.82 -2.11 -33.25
N CYS A 12 3.81 -1.26 -33.49
CA CYS A 12 3.47 -0.14 -32.61
C CYS A 12 2.43 -0.47 -31.55
N SER A 13 1.92 -1.71 -31.48
CA SER A 13 1.22 -2.20 -30.29
C SER A 13 2.22 -2.59 -29.21
N TYR A 14 3.14 -1.69 -28.85
CA TYR A 14 3.66 -1.73 -27.49
C TYR A 14 2.44 -1.52 -26.62
N ALA A 15 2.05 -2.58 -25.91
CA ALA A 15 1.07 -2.49 -24.87
C ALA A 15 1.48 -1.30 -24.00
N ILE A 16 0.68 -0.23 -24.06
CA ILE A 16 0.72 0.81 -23.04
C ILE A 16 0.18 0.09 -21.80
N THR A 17 1.05 -0.63 -21.11
CA THR A 17 0.77 -1.14 -19.78
C THR A 17 0.62 0.11 -18.93
N GLY A 18 -0.63 0.54 -18.73
CA GLY A 18 -0.95 1.67 -17.87
C GLY A 18 -0.27 1.50 -16.52
N GLN A 19 0.10 2.62 -15.90
CA GLN A 19 0.77 2.63 -14.61
C GLN A 19 -0.06 1.82 -13.60
N LYS A 20 0.58 0.78 -13.03
CA LYS A 20 -0.06 -0.19 -12.12
C LYS A 20 -0.15 0.29 -10.67
N PHE A 21 0.54 1.38 -10.37
CA PHE A 21 0.63 1.99 -9.06
C PHE A 21 0.21 3.46 -9.15
N HIS A 22 -0.25 4.00 -8.02
CA HIS A 22 -0.71 5.37 -7.89
C HIS A 22 0.46 6.34 -7.66
N THR A 23 1.41 5.98 -6.79
CA THR A 23 2.61 6.79 -6.53
C THR A 23 3.85 5.92 -6.50
N GLU A 24 4.97 6.56 -6.82
CA GLU A 24 6.31 6.00 -6.73
C GLU A 24 7.25 7.06 -6.17
N PHE A 25 8.09 6.66 -5.23
CA PHE A 25 9.13 7.48 -4.65
C PHE A 25 10.46 6.74 -4.73
N GLU A 26 11.39 7.29 -5.50
CA GLU A 26 12.78 6.84 -5.53
C GLU A 26 13.65 7.83 -4.75
N TYR A 27 14.32 7.32 -3.71
CA TYR A 27 15.10 8.15 -2.81
C TYR A 27 16.56 8.20 -3.26
N SER A 28 17.10 9.42 -3.32
CA SER A 28 18.48 9.70 -3.75
C SER A 28 19.28 10.49 -2.72
N ASP A 29 18.65 10.87 -1.60
CA ASP A 29 19.34 11.52 -0.48
C ASP A 29 20.37 10.57 0.15
N SER A 30 21.37 11.13 0.83
CA SER A 30 22.51 10.37 1.34
C SER A 30 22.15 9.27 2.33
N ILE A 31 20.96 9.31 2.94
CA ILE A 31 20.51 8.36 3.96
C ILE A 31 19.69 7.23 3.31
N ASN A 32 18.78 7.58 2.40
CA ASN A 32 17.80 6.64 1.83
C ASN A 32 18.13 6.20 0.40
N LYS A 33 19.30 6.59 -0.13
CA LYS A 33 19.69 6.31 -1.51
C LYS A 33 19.48 4.84 -1.88
N GLY A 34 18.69 4.60 -2.93
CA GLY A 34 18.42 3.25 -3.44
C GLY A 34 17.19 2.57 -2.85
N ILE A 35 16.46 3.23 -1.95
CA ILE A 35 15.13 2.79 -1.56
C ILE A 35 14.11 3.26 -2.61
N LEU A 36 13.20 2.37 -3.01
CA LEU A 36 12.07 2.66 -3.89
C LEU A 36 10.77 2.22 -3.21
N ILE A 37 9.79 3.10 -3.13
CA ILE A 37 8.45 2.81 -2.58
C ILE A 37 7.41 3.02 -3.67
N GLN A 38 6.62 1.99 -3.96
CA GLN A 38 5.48 2.06 -4.87
C GLN A 38 4.19 1.78 -4.09
N ASN A 39 3.13 2.54 -4.36
CA ASN A 39 1.85 2.42 -3.68
C ASN A 39 0.72 2.22 -4.68
N SER A 40 -0.22 1.33 -4.39
CA SER A 40 -1.31 0.98 -5.30
C SER A 40 -2.42 2.01 -5.34
N TYR A 41 -3.30 1.87 -6.33
CA TYR A 41 -4.66 2.40 -6.25
C TYR A 41 -5.48 1.64 -5.17
N PRO A 42 -6.56 2.23 -4.63
CA PRO A 42 -7.47 1.56 -3.71
C PRO A 42 -8.26 0.44 -4.40
N LYS A 43 -8.56 -0.63 -3.66
CA LYS A 43 -9.65 -1.57 -3.95
C LYS A 43 -10.56 -1.69 -2.73
N GLY A 44 -11.85 -1.93 -2.92
CA GLY A 44 -12.84 -1.95 -1.83
C GLY A 44 -13.85 -0.82 -1.98
N GLY A 45 -14.16 -0.15 -0.87
CA GLY A 45 -15.28 0.79 -0.78
C GLY A 45 -16.62 0.07 -0.50
N LEU A 46 -16.56 -1.13 0.07
CA LEU A 46 -17.71 -1.97 0.40
C LEU A 46 -17.90 -2.06 1.91
N ILE A 47 -19.08 -2.50 2.31
CA ILE A 47 -19.46 -2.69 3.70
C ILE A 47 -18.83 -3.98 4.23
N TYR A 48 -18.25 -3.89 5.43
CA TYR A 48 -17.89 -5.01 6.28
C TYR A 48 -18.75 -4.94 7.54
N THR A 49 -19.44 -6.03 7.87
CA THR A 49 -20.18 -6.18 9.12
C THR A 49 -19.38 -7.09 10.04
N ASP A 50 -19.01 -6.57 11.21
CA ASP A 50 -18.26 -7.33 12.21
C ASP A 50 -19.13 -8.42 12.88
N PRO A 51 -18.53 -9.36 13.64
CA PRO A 51 -19.28 -10.41 14.33
C PRO A 51 -20.34 -9.91 15.32
N ASN A 52 -20.26 -8.65 15.76
CA ASN A 52 -21.22 -8.00 16.66
C ASN A 52 -22.32 -7.24 15.90
N GLY A 53 -22.33 -7.29 14.56
CA GLY A 53 -23.32 -6.64 13.72
C GLY A 53 -23.02 -5.17 13.40
N LYS A 54 -21.86 -4.64 13.77
CA LYS A 54 -21.49 -3.26 13.47
C LYS A 54 -20.89 -3.15 12.07
N GLU A 55 -21.36 -2.17 11.31
CA GLU A 55 -20.92 -1.93 9.95
C GLU A 55 -19.75 -0.94 9.88
N TYR A 56 -18.87 -1.20 8.92
CA TYR A 56 -17.73 -0.39 8.56
C TYR A 56 -17.57 -0.37 7.05
N ILE A 57 -16.78 0.57 6.55
CA ILE A 57 -16.35 0.60 5.15
C ILE A 57 -14.86 0.37 5.09
N TYR A 58 -14.41 -0.47 4.16
CA TYR A 58 -13.00 -0.81 4.02
C TYR A 58 -12.43 -0.35 2.69
N VAL A 59 -11.13 -0.04 2.68
CA VAL A 59 -10.33 0.14 1.47
C VAL A 59 -8.99 -0.56 1.67
N ILE A 60 -8.53 -1.28 0.65
CA ILE A 60 -7.32 -2.08 0.64
C ILE A 60 -6.34 -1.47 -0.36
N PHE A 61 -5.10 -1.36 0.09
CA PHE A 61 -3.94 -0.94 -0.69
C PHE A 61 -2.88 -2.02 -0.64
N TRP A 62 -2.00 -2.04 -1.63
CA TRP A 62 -0.70 -2.68 -1.51
C TRP A 62 0.41 -1.64 -1.64
N SER A 63 1.53 -1.90 -0.97
CA SER A 63 2.77 -1.16 -1.16
C SER A 63 3.91 -2.11 -1.41
N CYS A 64 4.86 -1.70 -2.26
CA CYS A 64 6.08 -2.42 -2.56
C CYS A 64 7.26 -1.56 -2.13
N ILE A 65 8.08 -2.08 -1.22
CA ILE A 65 9.33 -1.44 -0.79
C ILE A 65 10.47 -2.25 -1.40
N THR A 66 11.28 -1.61 -2.23
CA THR A 66 12.39 -2.24 -2.94
C THR A 66 13.71 -1.70 -2.41
N ASN A 67 14.61 -2.61 -2.05
CA ASN A 67 15.96 -2.30 -1.62
C ASN A 67 16.90 -2.47 -2.83
N LYS A 68 17.27 -1.37 -3.50
CA LYS A 68 18.27 -1.40 -4.59
C LYS A 68 19.71 -1.22 -4.08
N THR A 69 19.92 -1.28 -2.77
CA THR A 69 21.25 -1.11 -2.15
C THR A 69 22.01 -2.44 -2.10
N VAL A 70 23.26 -2.39 -1.66
CA VAL A 70 24.12 -3.57 -1.47
C VAL A 70 24.02 -4.19 -0.08
N SER A 71 23.26 -3.56 0.83
CA SER A 71 23.12 -4.01 2.22
C SER A 71 21.67 -4.33 2.57
N ASP A 72 21.46 -5.03 3.67
CA ASP A 72 20.11 -5.34 4.17
C ASP A 72 19.36 -4.08 4.59
N LEU A 73 18.07 -4.02 4.25
CA LEU A 73 17.15 -2.96 4.66
C LEU A 73 16.22 -3.48 5.74
N GLN A 74 16.23 -2.86 6.92
CA GLN A 74 15.32 -3.16 8.02
C GLN A 74 14.10 -2.26 7.91
N LEU A 75 12.93 -2.88 7.76
CA LEU A 75 11.62 -2.25 7.74
C LEU A 75 10.90 -2.57 9.03
N ALA A 76 10.49 -1.55 9.77
CA ALA A 76 9.58 -1.67 10.89
C ALA A 76 8.34 -0.81 10.65
N ILE A 77 7.15 -1.39 10.82
CA ILE A 77 5.88 -0.68 10.74
C ILE A 77 5.04 -1.04 11.96
N ASP A 78 4.48 -0.03 12.61
CA ASP A 78 3.53 -0.13 13.72
C ASP A 78 2.47 0.96 13.54
N PHE A 79 1.23 0.56 13.26
CA PHE A 79 0.14 1.53 13.13
C PHE A 79 -0.47 1.86 14.49
N PRO A 80 -0.79 3.14 14.75
CA PRO A 80 -1.44 3.51 15.99
C PRO A 80 -2.79 2.83 16.11
N ARG A 81 -3.10 2.36 17.33
CA ARG A 81 -4.38 1.71 17.63
C ARG A 81 -5.55 2.68 17.59
N ASP A 82 -5.29 3.91 18.01
CA ASP A 82 -6.30 4.96 18.09
C ASP A 82 -6.80 5.33 16.69
N SER A 83 -8.11 5.57 16.61
CA SER A 83 -8.69 6.07 15.38
C SER A 83 -8.22 7.49 15.10
N PHE A 84 -8.04 7.83 13.83
CA PHE A 84 -7.80 9.22 13.40
C PHE A 84 -8.88 9.66 12.41
N THR A 85 -8.91 10.96 12.12
CA THR A 85 -9.78 11.54 11.09
C THR A 85 -8.92 12.16 10.00
N ILE A 86 -9.47 12.24 8.79
CA ILE A 86 -8.81 12.89 7.66
C ILE A 86 -9.41 14.27 7.41
N PRO A 87 -8.63 15.25 6.90
CA PRO A 87 -9.12 16.62 6.69
C PRO A 87 -10.39 16.70 5.83
N SER A 88 -10.51 15.85 4.81
CA SER A 88 -11.66 15.82 3.91
C SER A 88 -12.92 15.17 4.52
N SER A 89 -12.81 14.52 5.68
CA SER A 89 -13.90 13.78 6.32
C SER A 89 -13.73 13.77 7.85
N PRO A 90 -13.86 14.92 8.50
CA PRO A 90 -13.51 15.10 9.91
C PRO A 90 -14.39 14.33 10.91
N SER A 91 -15.58 13.88 10.49
CA SER A 91 -16.47 13.02 11.29
C SER A 91 -16.19 11.53 11.10
N THR A 92 -15.36 11.14 10.12
CA THR A 92 -15.07 9.75 9.80
C THR A 92 -13.81 9.30 10.51
N LYS A 93 -13.96 8.26 11.34
CA LYS A 93 -12.89 7.64 12.11
C LYS A 93 -12.29 6.50 11.30
N PHE A 94 -10.98 6.51 11.13
CA PHE A 94 -10.21 5.52 10.42
C PHE A 94 -9.33 4.72 11.38
N HIS A 95 -9.20 3.42 11.11
CA HIS A 95 -8.18 2.54 11.64
C HIS A 95 -7.38 1.95 10.48
N LEU A 96 -6.08 1.72 10.70
CA LEU A 96 -5.19 1.10 9.72
C LEU A 96 -4.72 -0.26 10.21
N PHE A 97 -4.65 -1.23 9.30
CA PHE A 97 -4.24 -2.58 9.60
C PHE A 97 -3.22 -3.10 8.58
N LEU A 98 -2.31 -3.96 9.04
CA LEU A 98 -1.32 -4.71 8.25
C LEU A 98 -1.65 -6.21 8.30
N PRO A 99 -2.36 -6.73 7.29
CA PRO A 99 -2.48 -8.17 7.12
C PRO A 99 -1.10 -8.83 7.04
N LYS A 100 -0.91 -9.93 7.81
CA LYS A 100 0.31 -10.75 7.76
C LYS A 100 0.40 -11.59 6.48
N GLU A 101 -0.72 -11.74 5.77
CA GLU A 101 -0.74 -12.42 4.47
C GLU A 101 0.16 -11.69 3.46
N LYS A 102 1.04 -12.44 2.79
CA LYS A 102 1.95 -11.86 1.79
C LYS A 102 1.18 -11.42 0.55
N MET A 103 1.38 -10.17 0.15
CA MET A 103 0.93 -9.64 -1.14
C MET A 103 1.87 -10.09 -2.28
N THR A 104 1.32 -10.28 -3.47
CA THR A 104 2.10 -10.57 -4.69
C THR A 104 1.48 -9.88 -5.89
N PHE A 105 2.27 -9.55 -6.92
CA PHE A 105 1.75 -8.96 -8.16
C PHE A 105 0.74 -9.87 -8.89
N LYS A 106 0.78 -11.19 -8.68
CA LYS A 106 -0.25 -12.10 -9.24
C LYS A 106 -1.64 -11.83 -8.69
N LYS A 107 -1.73 -11.30 -7.47
CA LYS A 107 -3.01 -10.95 -6.83
C LYS A 107 -3.49 -9.55 -7.21
N GLU A 108 -2.69 -8.77 -7.94
CA GLU A 108 -2.99 -7.38 -8.30
C GLU A 108 -4.33 -7.25 -9.03
N SER A 109 -4.66 -8.18 -9.95
CA SER A 109 -5.91 -8.16 -10.71
C SER A 109 -7.11 -8.71 -9.93
N LEU A 110 -6.89 -9.45 -8.85
CA LEU A 110 -7.97 -10.11 -8.10
C LEU A 110 -8.83 -9.11 -7.32
N PHE A 111 -10.07 -9.51 -7.05
CA PHE A 111 -10.95 -8.78 -6.13
C PHE A 111 -10.27 -8.60 -4.77
N ASN A 112 -10.36 -7.41 -4.18
CA ASN A 112 -9.66 -7.05 -2.93
C ASN A 112 -8.15 -7.38 -2.93
N TYR A 113 -7.52 -7.38 -4.10
CA TYR A 113 -6.14 -7.83 -4.27
C TYR A 113 -5.90 -9.26 -3.75
N GLY A 114 -6.90 -10.14 -3.81
CA GLY A 114 -6.83 -11.52 -3.36
C GLY A 114 -6.84 -11.70 -1.84
N LEU A 115 -6.97 -10.63 -1.05
CA LEU A 115 -7.02 -10.71 0.41
C LEU A 115 -8.41 -11.19 0.87
N ASN A 116 -8.45 -12.22 1.71
CA ASN A 116 -9.69 -12.60 2.42
C ASN A 116 -9.94 -11.64 3.59
N LEU A 117 -10.46 -10.46 3.25
CA LEU A 117 -10.63 -9.37 4.21
C LEU A 117 -11.53 -9.75 5.40
N LYS A 118 -12.64 -10.42 5.15
CA LYS A 118 -13.61 -10.74 6.21
C LYS A 118 -12.94 -11.60 7.28
N LEU A 119 -12.30 -12.69 6.86
CA LEU A 119 -11.58 -13.57 7.78
C LEU A 119 -10.50 -12.80 8.54
N PHE A 120 -9.73 -11.95 7.84
CA PHE A 120 -8.70 -11.14 8.47
C PHE A 120 -9.26 -10.20 9.56
N LEU A 121 -10.31 -9.44 9.26
CA LEU A 121 -10.89 -8.47 10.19
C LEU A 121 -11.59 -9.16 11.36
N ASP A 122 -12.36 -10.23 11.10
CA ASP A 122 -13.03 -11.01 12.16
C ASP A 122 -12.03 -11.50 13.23
N GLU A 123 -10.82 -11.88 12.81
CA GLU A 123 -9.79 -12.40 13.70
C GLU A 123 -8.87 -11.34 14.33
N ASN A 124 -8.76 -10.15 13.73
CA ASN A 124 -7.68 -9.20 14.05
C ASN A 124 -8.11 -7.75 14.30
N VAL A 125 -9.39 -7.38 14.16
CA VAL A 125 -9.84 -5.97 14.28
C VAL A 125 -9.46 -5.33 15.62
N ASP A 126 -9.42 -6.11 16.70
CA ASP A 126 -9.07 -5.61 18.05
C ASP A 126 -7.59 -5.79 18.43
N LYS A 127 -6.79 -6.40 17.53
CA LYS A 127 -5.38 -6.73 17.80
C LYS A 127 -4.43 -5.66 17.25
N PRO A 128 -3.31 -5.37 17.93
CA PRO A 128 -2.25 -4.57 17.36
C PRO A 128 -1.73 -5.17 16.05
N THR A 129 -1.24 -4.30 15.16
CA THR A 129 -0.80 -4.69 13.83
C THR A 129 0.56 -4.09 13.53
N GLU A 130 1.57 -4.95 13.60
CA GLU A 130 2.96 -4.59 13.42
C GLU A 130 3.61 -5.49 12.36
N LEU A 131 4.67 -4.98 11.76
CA LEU A 131 5.50 -5.68 10.80
C LEU A 131 6.97 -5.35 11.07
N GLN A 132 7.78 -6.39 11.20
CA GLN A 132 9.24 -6.28 11.12
C GLN A 132 9.72 -7.15 9.97
N LYS A 133 10.54 -6.58 9.09
CA LYS A 133 11.05 -7.29 7.92
C LYS A 133 12.44 -6.82 7.54
N THR A 134 13.33 -7.78 7.28
CA THR A 134 14.57 -7.53 6.55
C THR A 134 14.33 -7.77 5.06
N ILE A 135 14.70 -6.80 4.22
CA ILE A 135 14.67 -6.86 2.76
C ILE A 135 16.12 -6.94 2.27
N ALA A 136 16.47 -8.06 1.64
CA ALA A 136 17.82 -8.31 1.16
C ALA A 136 18.23 -7.32 0.04
N PRO A 137 19.54 -7.17 -0.25
CA PRO A 137 20.02 -6.41 -1.39
C PRO A 137 19.34 -6.84 -2.70
N ASN A 138 18.88 -5.86 -3.48
CA ASN A 138 18.17 -6.05 -4.75
C ASN A 138 16.87 -6.85 -4.66
N ASP A 139 16.23 -6.89 -3.48
CA ASP A 139 14.94 -7.55 -3.26
C ASP A 139 13.82 -6.55 -2.93
N SER A 140 12.58 -7.03 -2.99
CA SER A 140 11.38 -6.25 -2.73
C SER A 140 10.45 -6.95 -1.75
N TYR A 141 9.80 -6.16 -0.90
CA TYR A 141 8.74 -6.63 -0.02
C TYR A 141 7.40 -5.98 -0.37
N LEU A 142 6.42 -6.81 -0.70
CA LEU A 142 5.05 -6.41 -0.97
C LEU A 142 4.18 -6.71 0.24
N LEU A 143 3.42 -5.72 0.67
CA LEU A 143 2.50 -5.80 1.80
C LEU A 143 1.14 -5.20 1.48
N TYR A 144 0.14 -5.61 2.24
CA TYR A 144 -1.18 -4.98 2.25
C TYR A 144 -1.25 -3.90 3.32
N VAL A 145 -2.10 -2.90 3.08
CA VAL A 145 -2.63 -2.01 4.12
C VAL A 145 -4.13 -1.95 3.97
N VAL A 146 -4.87 -2.11 5.07
CA VAL A 146 -6.33 -1.99 5.11
C VAL A 146 -6.67 -0.74 5.90
N ALA A 147 -7.41 0.18 5.29
CA ALA A 147 -8.06 1.27 5.98
C ALA A 147 -9.52 0.91 6.25
N LEU A 148 -9.94 0.93 7.52
CA LEU A 148 -11.29 0.66 7.95
C LEU A 148 -11.89 1.95 8.52
N SER A 149 -13.05 2.37 8.03
CA SER A 149 -13.75 3.55 8.51
C SER A 149 -15.13 3.23 9.06
N ASN A 150 -15.59 4.00 10.04
CA ASN A 150 -16.93 3.83 10.63
C ASN A 150 -18.07 4.30 9.71
N GLN A 151 -17.76 4.99 8.61
CA GLN A 151 -18.71 5.46 7.60
C GLN A 151 -17.99 5.74 6.28
N GLY A 152 -18.76 6.00 5.23
CA GLY A 152 -18.22 6.37 3.92
C GLY A 152 -17.61 7.77 3.90
N VAL A 153 -16.70 7.98 2.94
CA VAL A 153 -16.12 9.29 2.65
C VAL A 153 -16.49 9.76 1.27
N ASN A 154 -16.51 11.07 1.10
CA ASN A 154 -16.75 11.69 -0.19
C ASN A 154 -15.49 11.59 -1.06
N GLY A 155 -15.63 11.00 -2.24
CA GLY A 155 -14.54 10.87 -3.21
C GLY A 155 -13.66 9.65 -2.97
N VAL A 156 -12.50 9.66 -3.64
CA VAL A 156 -11.63 8.48 -3.68
C VAL A 156 -10.56 8.57 -2.61
N VAL A 157 -10.42 7.50 -1.81
CA VAL A 157 -9.32 7.38 -0.85
C VAL A 157 -8.03 7.07 -1.59
N ARG A 158 -7.01 7.91 -1.39
CA ARG A 158 -5.64 7.72 -1.85
C ARG A 158 -4.75 7.59 -0.62
N ALA A 159 -3.95 6.54 -0.62
CA ALA A 159 -3.02 6.29 0.46
C ALA A 159 -1.71 5.67 -0.04
N GLY A 160 -0.69 5.75 0.78
CA GLY A 160 0.61 5.15 0.49
C GLY A 160 1.67 5.54 1.51
N PHE A 161 2.76 4.78 1.51
CA PHE A 161 3.95 5.12 2.28
C PHE A 161 4.81 6.16 1.54
N GLU A 162 5.41 7.03 2.32
CA GLU A 162 6.49 7.94 1.94
C GLU A 162 7.52 7.99 3.09
N LEU A 163 8.80 8.10 2.77
CA LEU A 163 9.84 8.43 3.74
C LEU A 163 9.96 9.94 3.92
N GLN A 164 10.08 10.35 5.18
CA GLN A 164 10.52 11.69 5.56
C GLN A 164 11.73 11.53 6.47
N LYS A 165 12.94 11.76 5.94
CA LYS A 165 14.19 11.30 6.56
C LYS A 165 14.14 9.77 6.71
N GLN A 166 14.32 9.22 7.91
CA GLN A 166 14.25 7.78 8.17
C GLN A 166 12.85 7.33 8.66
N ASP A 167 11.94 8.28 8.90
CA ASP A 167 10.60 7.99 9.38
C ASP A 167 9.73 7.54 8.21
N LEU A 168 9.04 6.42 8.41
CA LEU A 168 8.05 5.90 7.49
C LEU A 168 6.69 6.52 7.82
N ILE A 169 6.16 7.28 6.86
CA ILE A 169 4.90 7.98 6.99
C ILE A 169 3.88 7.30 6.08
N TYR A 170 2.74 6.88 6.63
CA TYR A 170 1.59 6.48 5.83
C TYR A 170 0.67 7.69 5.66
N LYS A 171 0.54 8.15 4.42
CA LYS A 171 -0.31 9.29 4.09
C LYS A 171 -1.63 8.79 3.53
N ILE A 172 -2.75 9.28 4.06
CA ILE A 172 -4.10 8.97 3.58
C ILE A 172 -4.91 10.25 3.43
N ASN A 173 -5.31 10.58 2.19
CA ASN A 173 -6.04 11.80 1.85
C ASN A 173 -5.49 13.08 2.53
N GLY A 174 -4.16 13.22 2.56
CA GLY A 174 -3.48 14.37 3.15
C GLY A 174 -3.19 14.28 4.65
N HIS A 175 -3.84 13.37 5.39
CA HIS A 175 -3.46 13.06 6.76
C HIS A 175 -2.17 12.23 6.77
N LYS A 176 -1.27 12.51 7.71
CA LYS A 176 0.03 11.82 7.85
C LYS A 176 0.04 11.02 9.15
N VAL A 177 0.29 9.73 9.04
CA VAL A 177 0.47 8.83 10.18
C VAL A 177 1.95 8.44 10.23
N SER A 178 2.66 8.86 11.28
CA SER A 178 4.00 8.31 11.56
C SER A 178 3.83 6.88 12.04
N CYS A 179 4.40 5.93 11.32
CA CYS A 179 4.04 4.52 11.46
C CYS A 179 5.25 3.58 11.45
N GLY A 180 6.47 4.08 11.55
CA GLY A 180 7.65 3.24 11.61
C GLY A 180 8.89 3.88 11.02
N ASN A 181 9.84 3.05 10.61
CA ASN A 181 11.10 3.50 10.04
C ASN A 181 11.67 2.49 9.04
N ILE A 182 12.61 2.98 8.24
CA ILE A 182 13.43 2.17 7.36
C ILE A 182 14.90 2.52 7.62
N VAL A 183 15.72 1.50 7.89
CA VAL A 183 17.14 1.67 8.22
C VAL A 183 17.99 0.66 7.46
N THR A 184 19.03 1.14 6.80
CA THR A 184 20.05 0.29 6.16
C THR A 184 20.99 -0.26 7.22
N LYS A 185 21.24 -1.57 7.24
CA LYS A 185 22.31 -2.14 8.07
C LYS A 185 23.66 -1.94 7.39
N ASN A 186 24.60 -1.33 8.09
CA ASN A 186 26.00 -1.28 7.68
C ASN A 186 26.69 -2.62 7.90
#